data_AF-A0A8T1A4S8-F1
#
_entry.id   AF-A0A8T1A4S8-F1
#
_cell.length_a   1.000
_cell.length_b   1.000
_cell.length_c   1.000
_cell.angle_alpha   90.00
_cell.angle_beta   90.00
_cell.angle_gamma   90.00
#
_symmetry.space_group_name_H-M   'P 1'
#
loop_
_entity.id
_entity.type
_entity.pdbx_description
1 polymer ?
#
loop_
_entity_poly.entity_id
_entity_poly.type
_entity_poly.pdbx_seq_one_letter_code
_entity_poly.pdbx_strand_id
1 'polypeptide(L)'
;EKNTESFIAIDVDTKFQEIMGFGGAFTEAAALQFHKLPKDKQEEVLTLYFDKNEGSAYSFGRVPMGSCDFSVASYNFAETENDMELVNFDTNVTHDTEMMIPFIKRALKRRSDLKLILVPWSPPDWMKRSSAAYNASMLGSLKPVGLRDDMRAPWALYFSKFITAYKKHGIPFWGVSPQNEPEFNAPWEACMYNPEYEAEFIGEFLGPVLER
;
A
#
# COMPACT_ATOMS: atom_id res chain seq x y z
N GLU A 1 50.56 1.83 -12.37
CA GLU A 1 50.54 0.62 -11.53
C GLU A 1 49.76 0.91 -10.25
N LYS A 2 48.86 0.02 -9.84
CA LYS A 2 48.09 0.10 -8.60
C LYS A 2 48.99 -0.35 -7.44
N ASN A 3 49.50 0.59 -6.65
CA ASN A 3 50.44 0.33 -5.56
C ASN A 3 49.76 0.43 -4.17
N THR A 4 48.56 -0.13 -4.03
CA THR A 4 47.83 -0.20 -2.75
C THR A 4 47.43 -1.65 -2.42
N GLU A 5 47.56 -2.07 -1.16
CA GLU A 5 47.24 -3.43 -0.70
C GLU A 5 45.77 -3.83 -0.85
N SER A 6 44.88 -2.88 -1.13
CA SER A 6 43.48 -3.13 -1.46
C SER A 6 42.97 -2.07 -2.45
N PHE A 7 42.16 -2.51 -3.42
CA PHE A 7 41.49 -1.63 -4.38
C PHE A 7 40.10 -2.18 -4.74
N ILE A 8 39.19 -1.27 -5.10
CA ILE A 8 37.91 -1.61 -5.72
C ILE A 8 38.07 -1.35 -7.23
N ALA A 9 37.61 -2.29 -8.05
CA ALA A 9 37.54 -2.12 -9.50
C ALA A 9 36.07 -2.18 -9.93
N ILE A 10 35.70 -1.30 -10.85
CA ILE A 10 34.37 -1.24 -11.46
C ILE A 10 34.52 -1.69 -12.90
N ASP A 11 33.79 -2.73 -13.28
CA ASP A 11 33.63 -3.16 -14.67
C ASP A 11 32.34 -2.55 -15.22
N VAL A 12 32.46 -1.67 -16.22
CA VAL A 12 31.32 -0.95 -16.83
C VAL A 12 30.70 -1.70 -18.01
N ASP A 13 31.34 -2.77 -18.50
CA ASP A 13 30.86 -3.59 -19.61
C ASP A 13 29.90 -4.69 -19.13
N THR A 14 30.12 -5.20 -17.91
CA THR A 14 29.20 -6.14 -17.26
C THR A 14 27.98 -5.41 -16.68
N LYS A 15 26.79 -5.70 -17.22
CA LYS A 15 25.52 -5.09 -16.79
C LYS A 15 24.63 -6.09 -16.06
N PHE A 16 23.88 -5.60 -15.08
CA PHE A 16 22.88 -6.37 -14.32
C PHE A 16 21.49 -5.73 -14.44
N GLN A 17 20.68 -5.77 -13.39
CA GLN A 17 19.33 -5.20 -13.36
C GLN A 17 19.35 -3.67 -13.46
N GLU A 18 18.27 -3.12 -14.02
CA GLU A 18 17.96 -1.70 -13.90
C GLU A 18 17.35 -1.41 -12.52
N ILE A 19 17.81 -0.34 -11.87
CA ILE A 19 17.24 0.12 -10.61
C ILE A 19 16.08 1.08 -10.92
N MET A 20 14.85 0.66 -10.59
CA MET A 20 13.66 1.44 -10.93
C MET A 20 13.56 2.76 -10.15
N GLY A 21 14.06 2.79 -8.92
CA GLY A 21 14.03 3.96 -8.05
C GLY A 21 14.10 3.62 -6.55
N PHE A 22 13.91 4.65 -5.72
CA PHE A 22 13.97 4.61 -4.26
C PHE A 22 12.85 5.47 -3.67
N GLY A 23 12.47 5.23 -2.42
CA GLY A 23 11.27 5.85 -1.86
C GLY A 23 11.02 5.61 -0.38
N GLY A 24 9.80 5.94 0.04
CA GLY A 24 9.30 5.73 1.40
C GLY A 24 7.81 5.35 1.41
N ALA A 25 7.24 5.18 2.60
CA ALA A 25 5.83 4.86 2.77
C ALA A 25 5.02 6.08 3.22
N PHE A 26 3.86 6.29 2.62
CA PHE A 26 2.83 7.24 3.05
C PHE A 26 1.91 6.52 4.04
N THR A 27 2.35 6.31 5.28
CA THR A 27 1.49 5.79 6.35
C THR A 27 0.66 6.91 6.96
N GLU A 28 -0.46 6.57 7.61
CA GLU A 28 -1.29 7.56 8.31
C GLU A 28 -0.47 8.29 9.39
N ALA A 29 0.36 7.56 10.14
CA ALA A 29 1.30 8.17 11.08
C ALA A 29 2.23 9.19 10.41
N ALA A 30 2.82 8.87 9.24
CA ALA A 30 3.67 9.81 8.50
C ALA A 30 2.88 11.05 8.05
N ALA A 31 1.65 10.87 7.54
CA ALA A 31 0.79 11.98 7.16
C ALA A 31 0.44 12.87 8.36
N LEU A 32 0.09 12.28 9.50
CA LEU A 32 -0.22 13.01 10.73
C LEU A 32 0.97 13.82 11.24
N GLN A 33 2.17 13.24 11.27
CA GLN A 33 3.37 13.99 11.68
C GLN A 33 3.70 15.10 10.69
N PHE A 34 3.56 14.85 9.39
CA PHE A 34 3.75 15.86 8.35
C PHE A 34 2.79 17.05 8.56
N HIS A 35 1.52 16.81 8.82
CA HIS A 35 0.54 17.89 9.02
C HIS A 35 0.71 18.68 10.32
N LYS A 36 1.36 18.09 11.34
CA LYS A 36 1.72 18.79 12.59
C LYS A 36 2.84 19.82 12.41
N LEU A 37 3.64 19.72 11.34
CA LEU A 37 4.70 20.67 11.06
C LEU A 37 4.14 22.05 10.63
N PRO A 38 4.83 23.15 10.95
CA PRO A 38 4.60 24.44 10.31
C PRO A 38 4.70 24.36 8.77
N LYS A 39 4.01 25.25 8.05
CA LYS A 39 3.90 25.16 6.57
C LYS A 39 5.24 25.25 5.84
N ASP A 40 6.16 26.07 6.31
CA ASP A 40 7.53 26.18 5.81
C ASP A 40 8.29 24.85 5.99
N LYS A 41 8.14 24.18 7.13
CA LYS A 41 8.73 22.87 7.40
C LYS A 41 8.07 21.75 6.59
N GLN A 42 6.78 21.85 6.29
CA GLN A 42 6.13 20.94 5.35
C GLN A 42 6.73 21.07 3.94
N GLU A 43 6.97 22.30 3.47
CA GLU A 43 7.64 22.52 2.17
C GLU A 43 9.08 22.02 2.18
N GLU A 44 9.83 22.23 3.26
CA GLU A 44 11.19 21.72 3.42
C GLU A 44 11.23 20.18 3.32
N VAL A 45 10.33 19.48 4.02
CA VAL A 45 10.22 18.00 3.92
C VAL A 45 9.91 17.55 2.50
N LEU A 46 8.99 18.22 1.81
CA LEU A 46 8.64 17.88 0.42
C LEU A 46 9.83 18.10 -0.53
N THR A 47 10.59 19.19 -0.34
CA THR A 47 11.81 19.44 -1.11
C THR A 47 12.83 18.34 -0.83
N LEU A 48 13.17 18.09 0.43
CA LEU A 48 14.22 17.15 0.84
C LEU A 48 13.94 15.71 0.40
N TYR A 49 12.68 15.28 0.35
CA TYR A 49 12.34 13.94 -0.15
C TYR A 49 12.19 13.88 -1.67
N PHE A 50 11.40 14.76 -2.27
CA PHE A 50 10.85 14.53 -3.60
C PHE A 50 11.47 15.40 -4.70
N ASP A 51 12.16 16.49 -4.35
CA ASP A 51 12.82 17.32 -5.35
C ASP A 51 13.99 16.57 -6.01
N LYS A 52 14.12 16.71 -7.34
CA LYS A 52 15.15 16.01 -8.11
C LYS A 52 16.54 16.64 -7.96
N ASN A 53 16.59 17.93 -7.69
CA ASN A 53 17.82 18.72 -7.70
C ASN A 53 18.22 19.15 -6.29
N GLU A 54 17.24 19.44 -5.44
CA GLU A 54 17.45 19.98 -4.10
C GLU A 54 17.22 18.95 -2.97
N GLY A 55 16.89 17.70 -3.32
CA GLY A 55 16.55 16.66 -2.36
C GLY A 55 17.03 15.26 -2.75
N SER A 56 16.47 14.26 -2.09
CA SER A 56 16.81 12.84 -2.23
C SER A 56 16.19 12.19 -3.46
N ALA A 57 15.43 12.96 -4.26
CA ALA A 57 14.80 12.52 -5.50
C ALA A 57 13.98 11.22 -5.39
N TYR A 58 13.26 11.03 -4.27
CA TYR A 58 12.36 9.88 -4.10
C TYR A 58 11.42 9.77 -5.30
N SER A 59 11.40 8.57 -5.87
CA SER A 59 10.71 8.21 -7.11
C SER A 59 9.71 7.07 -6.90
N PHE A 60 9.66 6.49 -5.70
CA PHE A 60 8.66 5.53 -5.26
C PHE A 60 7.95 5.97 -3.98
N GLY A 61 6.69 5.58 -3.84
CA GLY A 61 5.90 5.74 -2.63
C GLY A 61 5.04 4.51 -2.37
N ARG A 62 5.10 3.93 -1.17
CA ARG A 62 4.20 2.85 -0.77
C ARG A 62 3.00 3.40 -0.01
N VAL A 63 1.79 2.98 -0.36
CA VAL A 63 0.53 3.47 0.22
C VAL A 63 -0.26 2.28 0.79
N PRO A 64 -0.59 2.29 2.09
CA PRO A 64 -1.53 1.32 2.66
C PRO A 64 -2.92 1.42 2.05
N MET A 65 -3.55 0.29 1.78
CA MET A 65 -4.97 0.22 1.42
C MET A 65 -5.81 0.01 2.68
N GLY A 66 -6.29 1.11 3.29
CA GLY A 66 -6.88 1.08 4.64
C GLY A 66 -5.81 1.19 5.74
N SER A 67 -6.14 0.77 6.95
CA SER A 67 -5.24 0.87 8.10
C SER A 67 -4.07 -0.12 8.06
N CYS A 68 -3.03 0.22 8.83
CA CYS A 68 -1.87 -0.63 9.15
C CYS A 68 -1.45 -0.39 10.61
N ASP A 69 -0.37 -1.03 11.05
CA ASP A 69 0.24 -0.83 12.38
C ASP A 69 0.68 0.63 12.65
N PHE A 70 0.92 1.40 11.59
CA PHE A 70 1.18 2.85 11.63
C PHE A 70 -0.06 3.70 11.34
N SER A 71 -1.23 3.23 11.78
CA SER A 71 -2.50 3.96 11.80
C SER A 71 -2.95 4.27 13.23
N VAL A 72 -3.82 5.28 13.40
CA VAL A 72 -4.34 5.68 14.73
C VAL A 72 -5.33 4.65 15.27
N ALA A 73 -6.08 4.03 14.37
CA ALA A 73 -7.03 2.97 14.64
C ALA A 73 -7.20 2.09 13.40
N SER A 74 -7.80 0.92 13.55
CA SER A 74 -8.19 0.09 12.42
C SER A 74 -9.36 0.71 11.67
N TYR A 75 -9.26 0.78 10.35
CA TYR A 75 -10.32 1.29 9.48
C TYR A 75 -10.27 0.64 8.09
N ASN A 76 -11.43 0.57 7.44
CA ASN A 76 -11.57 0.12 6.06
C ASN A 76 -12.67 0.95 5.37
N PHE A 77 -12.86 0.76 4.07
CA PHE A 77 -13.80 1.52 3.25
C PHE A 77 -15.06 0.73 2.87
N ALA A 78 -15.31 -0.42 3.51
CA ALA A 78 -16.47 -1.28 3.24
C ALA A 78 -17.01 -1.87 4.54
N GLU A 79 -17.54 -1.02 5.43
CA GLU A 79 -18.00 -1.44 6.76
C GLU A 79 -19.33 -2.22 6.75
N THR A 80 -20.10 -2.15 5.65
CA THR A 80 -21.38 -2.88 5.57
C THR A 80 -21.12 -4.38 5.40
N GLU A 81 -21.46 -5.16 6.43
CA GLU A 81 -21.29 -6.61 6.42
C GLU A 81 -22.05 -7.29 5.28
N ASN A 82 -21.42 -8.30 4.66
CA ASN A 82 -21.99 -9.10 3.56
C ASN A 82 -22.40 -8.28 2.32
N ASP A 83 -21.87 -7.07 2.16
CA ASP A 83 -22.01 -6.26 0.94
C ASP A 83 -21.09 -6.79 -0.17
N MET A 84 -21.46 -7.94 -0.75
CA MET A 84 -20.66 -8.68 -1.72
C MET A 84 -20.32 -7.86 -2.98
N GLU A 85 -21.22 -6.95 -3.37
CA GLU A 85 -21.07 -6.07 -4.53
C GLU A 85 -20.46 -4.70 -4.17
N LEU A 86 -20.15 -4.51 -2.89
CA LEU A 86 -19.56 -3.31 -2.32
C LEU A 86 -20.36 -2.04 -2.68
N VAL A 87 -21.70 -2.12 -2.66
CA VAL A 87 -22.59 -1.01 -3.03
C VAL A 87 -22.45 0.18 -2.07
N ASN A 88 -22.08 -0.09 -0.82
CA ASN A 88 -21.85 0.88 0.23
C ASN A 88 -20.37 1.20 0.45
N PHE A 89 -19.48 0.78 -0.47
CA PHE A 89 -18.07 1.17 -0.41
C PHE A 89 -17.95 2.69 -0.40
N ASP A 90 -17.13 3.22 0.49
CA ASP A 90 -16.85 4.65 0.56
C ASP A 90 -16.00 5.10 -0.64
N THR A 91 -16.67 5.44 -1.73
CA THR A 91 -16.02 5.89 -2.97
C THR A 91 -15.35 7.26 -2.86
N ASN A 92 -15.56 7.99 -1.76
CA ASN A 92 -14.86 9.24 -1.47
C ASN A 92 -13.63 9.02 -0.58
N VAL A 93 -13.40 7.78 -0.12
CA VAL A 93 -12.28 7.41 0.77
C VAL A 93 -12.11 8.42 1.90
N THR A 94 -13.21 8.73 2.59
CA THR A 94 -13.41 9.90 3.44
C THR A 94 -12.31 10.02 4.50
N HIS A 95 -11.96 8.91 5.16
CA HIS A 95 -10.87 8.87 6.14
C HIS A 95 -9.54 9.40 5.59
N ASP A 96 -9.18 8.98 4.37
CA ASP A 96 -7.92 9.35 3.75
C ASP A 96 -7.92 10.80 3.20
N THR A 97 -9.09 11.41 3.00
CA THR A 97 -9.19 12.80 2.49
C THR A 97 -8.68 13.84 3.47
N GLU A 98 -8.61 13.53 4.76
CA GLU A 98 -8.17 14.46 5.79
C GLU A 98 -6.64 14.63 5.79
N MET A 99 -5.90 13.52 5.67
CA MET A 99 -4.45 13.51 5.91
C MET A 99 -3.66 12.91 4.75
N MET A 100 -4.01 11.69 4.34
CA MET A 100 -3.26 10.87 3.39
C MET A 100 -3.26 11.47 1.98
N ILE A 101 -4.44 11.73 1.42
CA ILE A 101 -4.61 12.26 0.07
C ILE A 101 -3.97 13.65 -0.08
N PRO A 102 -4.17 14.62 0.85
CA PRO A 102 -3.47 15.91 0.78
C PRO A 102 -1.95 15.79 0.79
N PHE A 103 -1.39 14.87 1.58
CA PHE A 103 0.06 14.66 1.65
C PHE A 103 0.60 14.08 0.33
N ILE A 104 -0.02 13.00 -0.18
CA ILE A 104 0.38 12.35 -1.44
C ILE A 104 0.27 13.34 -2.62
N LYS A 105 -0.80 14.14 -2.69
CA LYS A 105 -0.96 15.14 -3.77
C LYS A 105 0.14 16.20 -3.76
N ARG A 106 0.61 16.62 -2.59
CA ARG A 106 1.72 17.58 -2.49
C ARG A 106 3.05 16.95 -2.90
N ALA A 107 3.27 15.67 -2.58
CA ALA A 107 4.42 14.92 -3.08
C ALA A 107 4.38 14.79 -4.61
N LEU A 108 3.23 14.41 -5.19
CA LEU A 108 3.03 14.33 -6.65
C LEU A 108 3.21 15.66 -7.37
N LYS A 109 2.82 16.78 -6.73
CA LYS A 109 3.09 18.12 -7.28
C LYS A 109 4.59 18.41 -7.38
N ARG A 110 5.40 17.89 -6.46
CA ARG A 110 6.86 18.03 -6.47
C ARG A 110 7.56 17.03 -7.38
N ARG A 111 7.05 15.79 -7.42
CA ARG A 111 7.54 14.67 -8.23
C ARG A 111 6.39 14.08 -9.03
N SER A 112 6.13 14.63 -10.22
CA SER A 112 5.00 14.22 -11.06
C SER A 112 5.10 12.80 -11.61
N ASP A 113 6.32 12.24 -11.68
CA ASP A 113 6.61 10.86 -12.07
C ASP A 113 6.86 9.92 -10.88
N LEU A 114 6.37 10.27 -9.67
CA LEU A 114 6.41 9.41 -8.49
C LEU A 114 5.55 8.17 -8.73
N LYS A 115 6.15 6.98 -8.63
CA LYS A 115 5.46 5.70 -8.76
C LYS A 115 4.89 5.27 -7.41
N LEU A 116 3.57 5.12 -7.33
CA LEU A 116 2.91 4.70 -6.10
C LEU A 116 2.57 3.21 -6.14
N ILE A 117 2.92 2.49 -5.07
CA ILE A 117 2.61 1.06 -4.88
C ILE A 117 1.54 0.96 -3.80
N LEU A 118 0.39 0.39 -4.15
CA LEU A 118 -0.71 0.12 -3.21
C LEU A 118 -0.51 -1.25 -2.54
N VAL A 119 -0.67 -1.33 -1.22
CA VAL A 119 -0.60 -2.61 -0.50
C VAL A 119 -1.59 -2.65 0.66
N PRO A 120 -2.50 -3.63 0.76
CA PRO A 120 -3.32 -3.82 1.96
C PRO A 120 -2.57 -4.57 3.06
N TRP A 121 -2.92 -4.29 4.31
CA TRP A 121 -2.55 -5.13 5.44
C TRP A 121 -3.65 -6.12 5.81
N SER A 122 -4.92 -5.73 5.71
CA SER A 122 -6.05 -6.61 5.98
C SER A 122 -7.27 -6.25 5.11
N PRO A 123 -8.05 -7.25 4.67
CA PRO A 123 -9.45 -7.06 4.31
C PRO A 123 -10.28 -6.56 5.51
N PRO A 124 -11.50 -6.02 5.28
CA PRO A 124 -12.51 -5.87 6.32
C PRO A 124 -12.72 -7.17 7.11
N ASP A 125 -13.03 -7.05 8.38
CA ASP A 125 -13.21 -8.19 9.30
C ASP A 125 -14.29 -9.18 8.83
N TRP A 126 -15.42 -8.72 8.30
CA TRP A 126 -16.49 -9.57 7.79
C TRP A 126 -16.10 -10.42 6.57
N MET A 127 -15.01 -10.06 5.87
CA MET A 127 -14.43 -10.85 4.78
C MET A 127 -13.51 -11.97 5.28
N LYS A 128 -13.11 -11.94 6.56
CA LYS A 128 -12.11 -12.85 7.13
C LYS A 128 -12.75 -14.05 7.81
N ARG A 129 -12.00 -15.15 7.86
CA ARG A 129 -12.42 -16.39 8.51
C ARG A 129 -12.42 -16.22 10.02
N SER A 130 -13.39 -16.86 10.66
CA SER A 130 -13.45 -17.07 12.11
C SER A 130 -13.26 -18.55 12.45
N SER A 131 -13.00 -18.83 13.72
CA SER A 131 -12.97 -20.18 14.30
C SER A 131 -13.45 -20.13 15.74
N ALA A 132 -13.60 -21.28 16.39
CA ALA A 132 -13.98 -21.33 17.81
C ALA A 132 -12.98 -20.59 18.75
N ALA A 133 -11.73 -20.43 18.32
CA ALA A 133 -10.67 -19.78 19.11
C ALA A 133 -10.28 -18.38 18.59
N TYR A 134 -10.90 -17.90 17.51
CA TYR A 134 -10.57 -16.62 16.88
C TYR A 134 -11.81 -16.01 16.22
N ASN A 135 -12.21 -14.85 16.71
CA ASN A 135 -13.22 -14.03 16.04
C ASN A 135 -12.58 -13.28 14.89
N ALA A 136 -13.25 -13.25 13.74
CA ALA A 136 -12.78 -12.48 12.60
C ALA A 136 -12.61 -11.01 13.01
N SER A 137 -11.45 -10.47 12.70
CA SER A 137 -11.04 -9.10 12.98
C SER A 137 -10.08 -8.66 11.89
N MET A 138 -9.90 -7.36 11.67
CA MET A 138 -8.79 -6.88 10.86
C MET A 138 -7.43 -7.25 11.47
N LEU A 139 -7.37 -7.39 12.81
CA LEU A 139 -6.15 -7.73 13.54
C LEU A 139 -5.92 -9.24 13.57
N GLY A 140 -4.68 -9.65 13.29
CA GLY A 140 -4.34 -11.06 13.17
C GLY A 140 -5.09 -11.76 12.04
N SER A 141 -4.90 -13.06 11.95
CA SER A 141 -5.43 -13.87 10.86
C SER A 141 -5.37 -15.35 11.17
N LEU A 142 -6.32 -16.11 10.62
CA LEU A 142 -6.23 -17.57 10.64
C LEU A 142 -5.21 -18.08 9.63
N LYS A 143 -4.54 -19.18 9.97
CA LYS A 143 -3.64 -19.91 9.09
C LYS A 143 -4.35 -21.13 8.47
N PRO A 144 -3.97 -21.59 7.27
CA PRO A 144 -2.98 -20.98 6.38
C PRO A 144 -3.53 -19.80 5.58
N VAL A 145 -4.85 -19.65 5.51
CA VAL A 145 -5.54 -18.61 4.74
C VAL A 145 -6.55 -17.88 5.63
N GLY A 146 -6.43 -16.56 5.71
CA GLY A 146 -7.27 -15.69 6.52
C GLY A 146 -8.55 -15.23 5.84
N LEU A 147 -8.56 -15.11 4.52
CA LEU A 147 -9.73 -14.67 3.75
C LEU A 147 -10.71 -15.84 3.56
N ARG A 148 -12.02 -15.57 3.67
CA ARG A 148 -13.04 -16.56 3.36
C ARG A 148 -13.04 -16.91 1.88
N ASP A 149 -13.45 -18.13 1.54
CA ASP A 149 -13.44 -18.59 0.14
C ASP A 149 -14.40 -17.80 -0.76
N ASP A 150 -15.55 -17.40 -0.23
CA ASP A 150 -16.54 -16.59 -0.93
C ASP A 150 -16.17 -15.10 -1.05
N MET A 151 -15.03 -14.68 -0.49
CA MET A 151 -14.61 -13.28 -0.46
C MET A 151 -13.52 -12.93 -1.46
N ARG A 152 -13.01 -13.88 -2.25
CA ARG A 152 -11.97 -13.60 -3.27
C ARG A 152 -12.44 -12.57 -4.30
N ALA A 153 -13.64 -12.75 -4.85
CA ALA A 153 -14.20 -11.81 -5.82
C ALA A 153 -14.56 -10.43 -5.21
N PRO A 154 -15.28 -10.34 -4.07
CA PRO A 154 -15.47 -9.06 -3.37
C PRO A 154 -14.17 -8.35 -3.00
N TRP A 155 -13.15 -9.11 -2.57
CA TRP A 155 -11.86 -8.53 -2.21
C TRP A 155 -11.13 -7.96 -3.42
N ALA A 156 -11.12 -8.67 -4.56
CA ALA A 156 -10.61 -8.11 -5.82
C ALA A 156 -11.38 -6.86 -6.26
N LEU A 157 -12.71 -6.84 -6.10
CA LEU A 157 -13.54 -5.66 -6.38
C LEU A 157 -13.18 -4.48 -5.45
N TYR A 158 -12.85 -4.75 -4.18
CA TYR A 158 -12.39 -3.74 -3.23
C TYR A 158 -11.14 -3.01 -3.74
N PHE A 159 -10.14 -3.74 -4.25
CA PHE A 159 -8.95 -3.14 -4.88
C PHE A 159 -9.34 -2.20 -6.03
N SER A 160 -10.19 -2.66 -6.95
CA SER A 160 -10.62 -1.84 -8.10
C SER A 160 -11.36 -0.57 -7.65
N LYS A 161 -12.26 -0.67 -6.66
CA LYS A 161 -12.98 0.49 -6.11
C LYS A 161 -12.03 1.47 -5.42
N PHE A 162 -11.08 0.99 -4.63
CA PHE A 162 -10.09 1.84 -3.97
C PHE A 162 -9.19 2.57 -4.98
N ILE A 163 -8.64 1.85 -5.96
CA ILE A 163 -7.81 2.43 -7.03
C ILE A 163 -8.61 3.48 -7.81
N THR A 164 -9.87 3.19 -8.13
CA THR A 164 -10.76 4.12 -8.82
C THR A 164 -11.04 5.37 -7.98
N ALA A 165 -11.29 5.21 -6.67
CA ALA A 165 -11.52 6.33 -5.75
C ALA A 165 -10.28 7.24 -5.67
N TYR A 166 -9.09 6.68 -5.42
CA TYR A 166 -7.84 7.45 -5.39
C TYR A 166 -7.52 8.13 -6.72
N LYS A 167 -7.82 7.48 -7.85
CA LYS A 167 -7.68 8.08 -9.19
C LYS A 167 -8.58 9.32 -9.36
N LYS A 168 -9.80 9.33 -8.82
CA LYS A 168 -10.67 10.53 -8.82
C LYS A 168 -10.07 11.71 -8.05
N HIS A 169 -9.23 11.45 -7.05
CA HIS A 169 -8.47 12.49 -6.34
C HIS A 169 -7.19 12.93 -7.06
N GLY A 170 -6.88 12.34 -8.21
CA GLY A 170 -5.69 12.61 -9.02
C GLY A 170 -4.46 11.80 -8.60
N ILE A 171 -4.65 10.67 -7.91
CA ILE A 171 -3.57 9.80 -7.42
C ILE A 171 -3.63 8.46 -8.17
N PRO A 172 -2.82 8.26 -9.23
CA PRO A 172 -2.71 6.98 -9.89
C PRO A 172 -1.75 6.05 -9.13
N PHE A 173 -2.04 4.75 -9.13
CA PHE A 173 -1.11 3.72 -8.67
C PHE A 173 -0.34 3.12 -9.85
N TRP A 174 0.96 2.96 -9.68
CA TRP A 174 1.85 2.30 -10.64
C TRP A 174 1.84 0.78 -10.48
N GLY A 175 1.70 0.28 -9.26
CA GLY A 175 1.68 -1.16 -8.97
C GLY A 175 0.91 -1.48 -7.69
N VAL A 176 0.65 -2.76 -7.49
CA VAL A 176 -0.03 -3.30 -6.31
C VAL A 176 0.72 -4.52 -5.77
N SER A 177 0.68 -4.72 -4.46
CA SER A 177 0.93 -6.02 -3.83
C SER A 177 -0.41 -6.58 -3.33
N PRO A 178 -0.72 -7.86 -3.56
CA PRO A 178 -2.01 -8.46 -3.17
C PRO A 178 -2.21 -8.51 -1.64
N GLN A 179 -1.13 -8.57 -0.86
CA GLN A 179 -1.15 -8.63 0.59
C GLN A 179 0.19 -8.16 1.17
N ASN A 180 0.17 -7.46 2.31
CA ASN A 180 1.37 -7.23 3.12
C ASN A 180 1.70 -8.49 3.92
N GLU A 181 2.94 -8.96 3.83
CA GLU A 181 3.47 -10.05 4.66
C GLU A 181 2.50 -11.26 4.77
N PRO A 182 2.11 -11.89 3.65
CA PRO A 182 1.06 -12.91 3.62
C PRO A 182 1.36 -14.15 4.48
N GLU A 183 2.61 -14.37 4.88
CA GLU A 183 2.98 -15.49 5.75
C GLU A 183 3.12 -15.10 7.23
N PHE A 184 2.81 -13.85 7.59
CA PHE A 184 2.90 -13.32 8.95
C PHE A 184 1.53 -12.97 9.55
N ASN A 185 1.12 -13.76 10.55
CA ASN A 185 -0.04 -13.48 11.38
C ASN A 185 0.34 -12.45 12.45
N ALA A 186 0.49 -11.20 12.03
CA ALA A 186 0.86 -10.11 12.92
C ALA A 186 -0.26 -9.80 13.95
N PRO A 187 0.05 -9.25 15.14
CA PRO A 187 -0.98 -8.85 16.10
C PRO A 187 -1.72 -7.55 15.70
N TRP A 188 -1.31 -6.90 14.62
CA TRP A 188 -1.98 -5.77 13.97
C TRP A 188 -2.71 -6.22 12.69
N GLU A 189 -3.09 -5.31 11.80
CA GLU A 189 -3.72 -5.64 10.54
C GLU A 189 -2.92 -6.69 9.75
N ALA A 190 -3.53 -7.85 9.51
CA ALA A 190 -2.86 -8.95 8.81
C ALA A 190 -3.87 -9.84 8.09
N CYS A 191 -3.48 -10.45 6.98
CA CYS A 191 -4.23 -11.53 6.37
C CYS A 191 -3.25 -12.58 5.83
N MET A 192 -3.34 -13.80 6.35
CA MET A 192 -2.46 -14.88 5.92
C MET A 192 -2.91 -15.40 4.55
N TYR A 193 -1.99 -15.55 3.59
CA TYR A 193 -2.14 -16.35 2.38
C TYR A 193 -0.95 -17.30 2.28
N ASN A 194 -1.20 -18.57 1.95
CA ASN A 194 -0.13 -19.45 1.47
C ASN A 194 0.13 -19.20 -0.02
N PRO A 195 1.30 -19.61 -0.56
CA PRO A 195 1.68 -19.31 -1.94
C PRO A 195 0.68 -19.77 -3.00
N GLU A 196 0.07 -20.94 -2.83
CA GLU A 196 -0.90 -21.47 -3.80
C GLU A 196 -2.17 -20.60 -3.85
N TYR A 197 -2.66 -20.16 -2.69
CA TYR A 197 -3.83 -19.31 -2.61
C TYR A 197 -3.55 -17.92 -3.18
N GLU A 198 -2.38 -17.34 -2.87
CA GLU A 198 -2.00 -16.03 -3.40
C GLU A 198 -1.89 -16.06 -4.93
N ALA A 199 -1.28 -17.11 -5.49
CA ALA A 199 -1.20 -17.30 -6.94
C ALA A 199 -2.58 -17.41 -7.59
N GLU A 200 -3.49 -18.21 -7.01
CA GLU A 200 -4.87 -18.35 -7.50
C GLU A 200 -5.67 -17.04 -7.37
N PHE A 201 -5.54 -16.34 -6.25
CA PHE A 201 -6.18 -15.04 -6.04
C PHE A 201 -5.70 -14.01 -7.08
N ILE A 202 -4.41 -13.96 -7.38
CA ILE A 202 -3.86 -13.08 -8.42
C ILE A 202 -4.39 -13.48 -9.80
N GLY A 203 -4.26 -14.76 -10.17
CA GLY A 203 -4.57 -15.24 -11.52
C GLY A 203 -6.04 -15.20 -11.89
N GLU A 204 -6.91 -15.63 -10.96
CA GLU A 204 -8.32 -15.87 -11.25
C GLU A 204 -9.25 -14.72 -10.81
N PHE A 205 -8.79 -13.85 -9.90
CA PHE A 205 -9.62 -12.80 -9.31
C PHE A 205 -9.02 -11.40 -9.48
N LEU A 206 -7.89 -11.11 -8.85
CA LEU A 206 -7.33 -9.76 -8.80
C LEU A 206 -6.87 -9.28 -10.18
N GLY A 207 -6.09 -10.09 -10.91
CA GLY A 207 -5.59 -9.76 -12.25
C GLY A 207 -6.73 -9.43 -13.23
N PRO A 208 -7.71 -10.33 -13.44
CA PRO A 208 -8.85 -10.08 -14.33
C PRO A 208 -9.73 -8.88 -13.95
N VAL A 209 -9.76 -8.49 -12.67
CA VAL A 209 -10.50 -7.31 -12.21
C VAL A 209 -9.73 -6.01 -12.48
N LEU A 210 -8.39 -6.03 -12.37
CA LEU A 210 -7.55 -4.84 -12.61
C LEU A 210 -7.26 -4.58 -14.09
N GLU A 211 -7.46 -5.56 -14.97
CA GLU A 211 -7.32 -5.40 -16.43
C GLU A 211 -8.47 -4.61 -17.09
N ARG A 212 -9.66 -4.58 -16.45
CA ARG A 212 -10.87 -3.92 -16.98
C ARG A 212 -10.86 -2.41 -16.77
#